data_AF-A0A3P1S220-F1
#
_entry.id   AF-A0A3P1S220-F1
#
_cell.length_a   1.000
_cell.length_b   1.000
_cell.length_c   1.000
_cell.angle_alpha   90.00
_cell.angle_beta   90.00
_cell.angle_gamma   90.00
#
_symmetry.space_group_name_H-M   'P 1'
#
loop_
_entity.id
_entity.type
_entity.pdbx_description
1 polymer ?
#
loop_
_entity_poly.entity_id
_entity_poly.type
_entity_poly.pdbx_seq_one_letter_code
_entity_poly.pdbx_strand_id
1 'polypeptide(L)'
;MEKMNHKFFGQLDLVNGLKDQIDFGDNTIVLWEEDINGINTTLWYGKPAEIRSEILDAFSKFLTDFKQNDEKARKALEKYLLEDNEYIVFHKEEIELDVPKDAKEFVGYMKVTNIGFWIDGENSIIVDYMIEPEESDEILAVKFDSNFEIKDIAWES
;
A
#
# COMPACT_ATOMS: atom_id res chain seq x y z
N MET A 1 4.69 -13.18 -23.13
CA MET A 1 5.57 -13.72 -22.06
C MET A 1 4.65 -14.30 -21.01
N GLU A 2 4.71 -15.60 -20.74
CA GLU A 2 3.79 -16.25 -19.79
C GLU A 2 4.35 -16.25 -18.37
N LYS A 3 5.68 -16.25 -18.24
CA LYS A 3 6.40 -16.24 -16.96
C LYS A 3 7.58 -15.29 -16.99
N MET A 4 7.91 -14.72 -15.84
CA MET A 4 9.04 -13.82 -15.65
C MET A 4 9.79 -14.18 -14.37
N ASN A 5 11.12 -14.08 -14.34
CA ASN A 5 11.88 -14.26 -13.10
C ASN A 5 12.45 -12.91 -12.65
N HIS A 6 12.37 -12.64 -11.35
CA HIS A 6 12.95 -11.48 -10.70
C HIS A 6 13.75 -11.90 -9.48
N LYS A 7 14.83 -11.16 -9.15
CA LYS A 7 15.71 -11.52 -8.04
C LYS A 7 15.00 -11.50 -6.69
N PHE A 8 14.08 -10.55 -6.51
CA PHE A 8 13.31 -10.39 -5.28
C PHE A 8 12.02 -11.22 -5.29
N PHE A 9 11.21 -11.11 -6.35
CA PHE A 9 9.87 -11.71 -6.42
C PHE A 9 9.87 -13.18 -6.90
N GLY A 10 11.03 -13.73 -7.25
CA GLY A 10 11.11 -15.09 -7.80
C GLY A 10 10.45 -15.21 -9.16
N GLN A 11 9.81 -16.36 -9.42
CA GLN A 11 9.10 -16.62 -10.66
C GLN A 11 7.66 -16.13 -10.58
N LEU A 12 7.29 -15.22 -11.48
CA LEU A 12 5.95 -14.68 -11.65
C LEU A 12 5.25 -15.37 -12.83
N ASP A 13 4.01 -15.82 -12.63
CA ASP A 13 3.14 -16.37 -13.69
C ASP A 13 2.15 -15.28 -14.14
N LEU A 14 2.38 -14.70 -15.31
CA LEU A 14 1.61 -13.55 -15.82
C LEU A 14 0.25 -13.96 -16.41
N VAL A 15 0.02 -15.27 -16.55
CA VAL A 15 -1.23 -15.81 -17.08
C VAL A 15 -2.16 -16.16 -15.94
N ASN A 16 -1.67 -16.98 -15.00
CA ASN A 16 -2.47 -17.58 -13.94
C ASN A 16 -2.32 -16.88 -12.59
N GLY A 17 -1.26 -16.08 -12.39
CA GLY A 17 -0.96 -15.49 -11.09
C GLY A 17 -0.61 -16.52 -10.03
N LEU A 18 -0.80 -16.15 -8.76
CA LEU A 18 -0.77 -17.07 -7.62
C LEU A 18 -1.97 -18.03 -7.70
N LYS A 19 -1.69 -19.32 -7.48
CA LYS A 19 -2.73 -20.34 -7.37
C LYS A 19 -3.57 -20.09 -6.12
N ASP A 20 -4.85 -20.41 -6.19
CA ASP A 20 -5.81 -20.36 -5.07
C ASP A 20 -6.22 -18.95 -4.59
N GLN A 21 -5.88 -17.89 -5.34
CA GLN A 21 -6.39 -16.54 -5.11
C GLN A 21 -7.80 -16.33 -5.69
N ILE A 22 -8.55 -15.39 -5.09
CA ILE A 22 -9.89 -14.99 -5.55
C ILE A 22 -9.77 -14.39 -6.96
N ASP A 23 -10.64 -14.81 -7.87
CA ASP A 23 -10.75 -14.20 -9.20
C ASP A 23 -11.41 -12.82 -9.05
N PHE A 24 -10.59 -11.76 -9.08
CA PHE A 24 -11.03 -10.36 -9.03
C PHE A 24 -11.57 -9.87 -10.40
N GLY A 25 -11.77 -10.78 -11.36
CA GLY A 25 -12.19 -10.53 -12.73
C GLY A 25 -11.06 -10.77 -13.74
N ASP A 26 -11.42 -10.95 -15.02
CA ASP A 26 -10.51 -11.41 -16.09
C ASP A 26 -9.24 -10.57 -16.29
N ASN A 27 -9.22 -9.33 -15.78
CA ASN A 27 -8.17 -8.35 -16.06
C ASN A 27 -7.23 -8.03 -14.90
N THR A 28 -7.41 -8.60 -13.70
CA THR A 28 -6.47 -8.35 -12.59
C THR A 28 -6.10 -9.66 -11.91
N ILE A 29 -4.80 -9.91 -11.76
CA ILE A 29 -4.29 -11.10 -11.06
C ILE A 29 -3.24 -10.73 -10.03
N VAL A 30 -3.18 -11.49 -8.94
CA VAL A 30 -2.09 -11.39 -7.96
C VAL A 30 -0.90 -12.20 -8.49
N LEU A 31 0.27 -11.56 -8.64
CA LEU A 31 1.48 -12.23 -9.11
C LEU A 31 2.34 -12.76 -7.97
N TRP A 32 2.31 -12.10 -6.83
CA TRP A 32 3.13 -12.40 -5.67
C TRP A 32 2.50 -11.77 -4.42
N GLU A 33 2.62 -12.45 -3.27
CA GLU A 33 2.14 -11.99 -1.97
C GLU A 33 3.01 -12.63 -0.89
N GLU A 34 3.48 -11.83 0.06
CA GLU A 34 4.09 -12.32 1.30
C GLU A 34 3.82 -11.36 2.47
N ASP A 35 3.92 -11.89 3.69
CA ASP A 35 4.05 -11.10 4.91
C ASP A 35 5.52 -10.67 5.08
N ILE A 36 5.76 -9.36 5.04
CA ILE A 36 7.07 -8.79 5.31
C ILE A 36 7.01 -8.01 6.62
N ASN A 37 7.57 -8.58 7.68
CA ASN A 37 7.62 -7.99 9.03
C ASN A 37 6.23 -7.65 9.61
N GLY A 38 5.23 -8.49 9.36
CA GLY A 38 3.85 -8.29 9.82
C GLY A 38 3.02 -7.35 8.94
N ILE A 39 3.49 -7.05 7.72
CA ILE A 39 2.79 -6.22 6.74
C ILE A 39 2.44 -7.12 5.55
N ASN A 40 1.15 -7.21 5.20
CA ASN A 40 0.75 -7.89 3.97
C ASN A 40 1.31 -7.08 2.78
N THR A 41 2.09 -7.73 1.93
CA THR A 41 2.66 -7.08 0.75
C THR A 41 2.24 -7.85 -0.49
N THR A 42 1.54 -7.19 -1.41
CA THR A 42 0.97 -7.84 -2.60
C THR A 42 1.42 -7.15 -3.90
N LEU A 43 1.78 -7.95 -4.91
CA LEU A 43 2.04 -7.50 -6.28
C LEU A 43 0.85 -7.84 -7.19
N TRP A 44 0.09 -6.81 -7.54
CA TRP A 44 -1.04 -6.85 -8.44
C TRP A 44 -0.65 -6.58 -9.89
N TYR A 45 -1.30 -7.27 -10.81
CA TYR A 45 -1.09 -7.10 -12.24
C TYR A 45 -2.42 -6.93 -12.98
N GLY A 46 -2.62 -5.72 -13.50
CA GLY A 46 -3.73 -5.36 -14.39
C GLY A 46 -3.37 -5.68 -15.84
N LYS A 47 -3.99 -6.71 -16.42
CA LYS A 47 -3.85 -7.06 -17.84
C LYS A 47 -4.50 -5.99 -18.72
N PRO A 48 -3.92 -5.66 -19.90
CA PRO A 48 -2.71 -6.22 -20.49
C PRO A 48 -1.47 -5.32 -20.27
N ALA A 49 -1.24 -4.81 -19.05
CA ALA A 49 -0.13 -3.89 -18.79
C ALA A 49 1.24 -4.51 -19.13
N GLU A 50 2.18 -3.67 -19.52
CA GLU A 50 3.55 -4.10 -19.77
C GLU A 50 4.32 -4.23 -18.46
N ILE A 51 4.78 -5.45 -18.17
CA ILE A 51 5.68 -5.71 -17.04
C ILE A 51 7.14 -5.69 -17.50
N ARG A 52 7.97 -4.90 -16.80
CA ARG A 52 9.40 -4.75 -17.10
C ARG A 52 10.20 -4.91 -15.81
N SER A 53 11.43 -5.41 -15.93
CA SER A 53 12.32 -5.65 -14.78
C SER A 53 12.57 -4.38 -13.97
N GLU A 54 12.65 -3.22 -14.62
CA GLU A 54 12.92 -1.93 -13.99
C GLU A 54 11.80 -1.51 -13.02
N ILE A 55 10.55 -1.89 -13.31
CA ILE A 55 9.40 -1.62 -12.42
C ILE A 55 9.50 -2.51 -11.18
N LEU A 56 9.84 -3.79 -11.36
CA LEU A 56 10.05 -4.73 -10.26
C LEU A 56 11.26 -4.35 -9.40
N ASP A 57 12.34 -3.86 -10.03
CA ASP A 57 13.50 -3.32 -9.32
C ASP A 57 13.08 -2.12 -8.46
N ALA A 58 12.27 -1.19 -8.99
CA ALA A 58 11.74 -0.07 -8.22
C ALA A 58 10.89 -0.52 -7.03
N PHE A 59 9.98 -1.49 -7.20
CA PHE A 59 9.16 -2.00 -6.10
C PHE A 59 10.00 -2.70 -5.02
N SER A 60 10.97 -3.54 -5.42
CA SER A 60 11.88 -4.17 -4.45
C SER A 60 12.77 -3.15 -3.72
N LYS A 61 13.15 -2.06 -4.40
CA LYS A 61 13.86 -0.93 -3.80
C LYS A 61 12.98 -0.17 -2.81
N PHE A 62 11.69 0.02 -3.10
CA PHE A 62 10.75 0.64 -2.17
C PHE A 62 10.70 -0.10 -0.84
N LEU A 63 10.64 -1.44 -0.88
CA LEU A 63 10.70 -2.29 0.32
C LEU A 63 12.05 -2.20 1.04
N THR A 64 13.15 -2.18 0.29
CA THR A 64 14.50 -2.09 0.87
C THR A 64 14.71 -0.77 1.62
N ASP A 65 14.17 0.32 1.07
CA ASP A 65 14.22 1.67 1.65
C ASP A 65 12.91 2.02 2.40
N PHE A 66 12.17 1.01 2.86
CA PHE A 66 10.81 1.21 3.38
C PHE A 66 10.76 2.19 4.54
N LYS A 67 11.75 2.14 5.45
CA LYS A 67 11.81 3.08 6.58
C LYS A 67 11.82 4.54 6.12
N GLN A 68 12.59 4.88 5.09
CA GLN A 68 12.65 6.25 4.56
C GLN A 68 11.34 6.63 3.86
N ASN A 69 10.72 5.67 3.16
CA ASN A 69 9.45 5.89 2.47
C ASN A 69 8.27 6.05 3.44
N ASP A 70 8.23 5.27 4.53
CA ASP A 70 7.27 5.41 5.65
C ASP A 70 7.43 6.76 6.36
N GLU A 71 8.67 7.18 6.66
CA GLU A 71 8.93 8.52 7.22
C GLU A 71 8.45 9.65 6.29
N LYS A 72 8.53 9.47 4.96
CA LYS A 72 8.00 10.41 3.97
C LYS A 72 6.47 10.41 3.96
N ALA A 73 5.85 9.23 3.97
CA ALA A 73 4.39 9.07 4.02
C ALA A 73 3.79 9.72 5.26
N ARG A 74 4.36 9.45 6.44
CA ARG A 74 3.89 9.97 7.73
C ARG A 74 3.93 11.49 7.80
N LYS A 75 4.96 12.13 7.22
CA LYS A 75 4.99 13.60 7.11
C LYS A 75 3.89 14.15 6.21
N ALA A 76 3.55 13.44 5.15
CA ALA A 76 2.45 13.83 4.26
C ALA A 76 1.09 13.63 4.94
N LEU A 77 0.90 12.52 5.67
CA LEU A 77 -0.28 12.25 6.48
C LEU A 77 -0.47 13.29 7.58
N GLU A 78 0.60 13.68 8.28
CA GLU A 78 0.54 14.75 9.30
C GLU A 78 0.00 16.04 8.68
N LYS A 79 0.52 16.41 7.51
CA LYS A 79 0.06 17.60 6.78
C LYS A 79 -1.41 17.47 6.34
N TYR A 80 -1.78 16.32 5.77
CA TYR A 80 -3.15 16.02 5.35
C TYR A 80 -4.13 16.20 6.52
N LEU A 81 -3.81 15.65 7.68
CA LEU A 81 -4.65 15.70 8.88
C LEU A 81 -4.69 17.09 9.56
N LEU A 82 -3.69 17.94 9.31
CA LEU A 82 -3.70 19.34 9.74
C LEU A 82 -4.58 20.21 8.85
N GLU A 83 -4.73 19.85 7.57
CA GLU A 83 -5.62 20.51 6.62
C GLU A 83 -7.08 20.07 6.85
N ASP A 84 -7.30 18.78 7.12
CA ASP A 84 -8.60 18.20 7.45
C ASP A 84 -8.46 17.11 8.52
N ASN A 85 -9.05 17.34 9.70
CA ASN A 85 -8.95 16.43 10.83
C ASN A 85 -10.14 15.45 10.96
N GLU A 86 -11.02 15.36 9.96
CA GLU A 86 -12.22 14.51 10.01
C GLU A 86 -11.90 13.05 10.35
N TYR A 87 -10.83 12.48 9.77
CA TYR A 87 -10.39 11.12 10.07
C TYR A 87 -10.03 10.93 11.57
N ILE A 88 -9.39 11.92 12.20
CA ILE A 88 -9.08 11.88 13.64
C ILE A 88 -10.36 11.97 14.46
N VAL A 89 -11.26 12.89 14.08
CA VAL A 89 -12.55 13.08 14.76
C VAL A 89 -13.39 11.81 14.69
N PHE A 90 -13.45 11.16 13.52
CA PHE A 90 -14.19 9.91 13.31
C PHE A 90 -13.71 8.80 14.25
N HIS A 91 -12.40 8.54 14.30
CA HIS A 91 -11.83 7.53 15.20
C HIS A 91 -12.11 7.81 16.68
N LYS A 92 -12.19 9.10 17.04
CA LYS A 92 -12.41 9.51 18.42
C LYS A 92 -13.88 9.49 18.83
N GLU A 93 -14.77 9.96 17.96
CA GLU A 93 -16.16 10.25 18.30
C GLU A 93 -17.11 9.13 17.85
N GLU A 94 -16.84 8.50 16.70
CA GLU A 94 -17.70 7.46 16.13
C GLU A 94 -17.23 6.06 16.54
N ILE A 95 -15.91 5.81 16.48
CA ILE A 95 -15.31 4.53 16.93
C ILE A 95 -15.00 4.55 18.45
N GLU A 96 -15.05 5.72 19.08
CA GLU A 96 -14.79 5.93 20.51
C GLU A 96 -13.39 5.48 20.99
N LEU A 97 -12.37 5.56 20.12
CA LEU A 97 -11.00 5.17 20.47
C LEU A 97 -10.27 6.24 21.29
N ASP A 98 -9.40 5.80 22.20
CA ASP A 98 -8.51 6.69 22.97
C ASP A 98 -7.25 7.04 22.17
N VAL A 99 -7.45 7.87 21.15
CA VAL A 99 -6.42 8.29 20.20
C VAL A 99 -5.98 9.76 20.40
N PRO A 100 -4.72 10.10 20.07
CA PRO A 100 -4.25 11.48 20.14
C PRO A 100 -5.08 12.44 19.26
N LYS A 101 -5.22 13.69 19.71
CA LYS A 101 -5.83 14.76 18.88
C LYS A 101 -4.83 15.49 18.00
N ASP A 102 -3.56 15.47 18.40
CA ASP A 102 -2.48 16.08 17.66
C ASP A 102 -2.14 15.21 16.44
N ALA A 103 -2.13 15.81 15.25
CA ALA A 103 -1.94 15.07 14.00
C ALA A 103 -0.61 14.30 13.96
N LYS A 104 0.46 14.86 14.53
CA LYS A 104 1.77 14.22 14.54
C LYS A 104 1.79 13.01 15.47
N GLU A 105 1.23 13.15 16.67
CA GLU A 105 1.08 12.02 17.60
C GLU A 105 0.16 10.94 17.03
N PHE A 106 -0.94 11.34 16.39
CA PHE A 106 -1.91 10.44 15.76
C PHE A 106 -1.28 9.62 14.63
N VAL A 107 -0.52 10.26 13.74
CA VAL A 107 0.22 9.54 12.69
C VAL A 107 1.28 8.62 13.28
N GLY A 108 1.88 8.96 14.42
CA GLY A 108 2.78 8.07 15.16
C GLY A 108 2.09 6.81 15.71
N TYR A 109 0.77 6.87 15.91
CA TYR A 109 -0.07 5.76 16.37
C TYR A 109 -0.50 4.80 15.25
N MET A 110 -0.47 5.25 13.99
CA MET A 110 -0.88 4.44 12.84
C MET A 110 0.04 3.24 12.60
N LYS A 111 -0.57 2.10 12.31
CA LYS A 111 0.10 0.88 11.85
C LYS A 111 0.02 0.79 10.33
N VAL A 112 1.10 0.35 9.71
CA VAL A 112 1.07 -0.05 8.30
C VAL A 112 0.55 -1.48 8.27
N THR A 113 -0.55 -1.70 7.56
CA THR A 113 -1.21 -3.02 7.49
C THR A 113 -0.99 -3.70 6.15
N ASN A 114 -0.88 -2.90 5.07
CA ASN A 114 -0.72 -3.42 3.73
C ASN A 114 0.19 -2.52 2.85
N ILE A 115 0.90 -3.16 1.92
CA ILE A 115 1.63 -2.52 0.83
C ILE A 115 1.22 -3.19 -0.49
N GLY A 116 0.51 -2.46 -1.34
CA GLY A 116 0.09 -2.89 -2.66
C GLY A 116 1.00 -2.32 -3.76
N PHE A 117 1.66 -3.19 -4.51
CA PHE A 117 2.34 -2.84 -5.76
C PHE A 117 1.43 -3.12 -6.95
N TRP A 118 1.18 -2.13 -7.78
CA TRP A 118 0.29 -2.26 -8.93
C TRP A 118 1.06 -2.13 -10.24
N ILE A 119 0.86 -3.08 -11.16
CA ILE A 119 1.33 -3.00 -12.55
C ILE A 119 0.12 -3.00 -13.46
N ASP A 120 -0.35 -1.81 -13.81
CA ASP A 120 -1.62 -1.58 -14.51
C ASP A 120 -1.52 -0.49 -15.60
N GLY A 121 -0.32 0.01 -15.86
CA GLY A 121 -0.03 1.09 -16.80
C GLY A 121 0.32 2.40 -16.11
N GLU A 122 -0.32 2.75 -14.99
CA GLU A 122 0.11 3.87 -14.15
C GLU A 122 1.34 3.45 -13.31
N ASN A 123 1.30 2.21 -12.83
CA ASN A 123 2.25 1.61 -11.91
C ASN A 123 2.38 2.41 -10.62
N SER A 124 1.75 1.92 -9.56
CA SER A 124 1.70 2.63 -8.29
C SER A 124 2.07 1.73 -7.12
N ILE A 125 2.40 2.39 -6.02
CA ILE A 125 2.66 1.76 -4.73
C ILE A 125 1.67 2.38 -3.76
N ILE A 126 0.86 1.56 -3.12
CA ILE A 126 -0.14 1.99 -2.14
C ILE A 126 0.30 1.45 -0.79
N VAL A 127 0.32 2.31 0.22
CA VAL A 127 0.63 1.92 1.60
C VAL A 127 -0.54 2.30 2.48
N ASP A 128 -1.10 1.31 3.15
CA ASP A 128 -2.31 1.47 3.96
C ASP A 128 -1.94 1.69 5.42
N TYR A 129 -2.43 2.80 5.97
CA TYR A 129 -2.23 3.19 7.36
C TYR A 129 -3.56 3.12 8.10
N MET A 130 -3.57 2.42 9.23
CA MET A 130 -4.75 2.21 10.03
C MET A 130 -4.49 2.49 11.51
N ILE A 131 -5.52 2.92 12.22
CA ILE A 131 -5.53 3.02 13.68
C ILE A 131 -6.29 1.82 14.23
N GLU A 132 -5.67 1.11 15.18
CA GLU A 132 -6.26 -0.10 15.79
C GLU A 132 -7.01 -1.01 14.80
N PRO A 133 -6.30 -1.68 13.86
CA PRO A 133 -6.93 -2.44 12.76
C PRO A 133 -7.87 -3.59 13.18
N GLU A 134 -7.92 -3.91 14.48
CA GLU A 134 -8.83 -4.91 15.05
C GLU A 134 -10.21 -4.29 15.41
N GLU A 135 -10.28 -2.97 15.54
CA GLU A 135 -11.45 -2.20 15.98
C GLU A 135 -11.99 -1.27 14.88
N SER A 136 -11.21 -1.01 13.82
CA SER A 136 -11.55 -0.11 12.71
C SER A 136 -11.07 -0.69 11.38
N ASP A 137 -11.91 -0.57 10.34
CA ASP A 137 -11.56 -0.83 8.93
C ASP A 137 -11.18 0.43 8.16
N GLU A 138 -11.16 1.60 8.81
CA GLU A 138 -10.85 2.88 8.19
C GLU A 138 -9.36 2.99 7.85
N ILE A 139 -9.07 3.28 6.57
CA ILE A 139 -7.71 3.32 6.02
C ILE A 139 -7.40 4.73 5.52
N LEU A 140 -6.18 5.22 5.79
CA LEU A 140 -5.56 6.24 4.97
C LEU A 140 -4.53 5.60 4.04
N ALA A 141 -4.89 5.51 2.76
CA ALA A 141 -4.07 4.94 1.71
C ALA A 141 -3.16 6.02 1.11
N VAL A 142 -1.84 5.86 1.24
CA VAL A 142 -0.85 6.77 0.64
C VAL A 142 -0.35 6.18 -0.68
N LYS A 143 -0.65 6.86 -1.79
CA LYS A 143 -0.26 6.44 -3.14
C LYS A 143 1.05 7.09 -3.56
N PHE A 144 2.00 6.30 -4.01
CA PHE A 144 3.26 6.71 -4.63
C PHE A 144 3.32 6.29 -6.09
N ASP A 145 4.09 7.03 -6.89
CA ASP A 145 4.53 6.56 -8.22
C ASP A 145 5.80 5.67 -8.12
N SER A 146 6.24 5.16 -9.28
CA SER A 146 7.47 4.36 -9.39
C SER A 146 8.76 5.12 -9.07
N ASN A 147 8.72 6.45 -8.92
CA ASN A 147 9.83 7.28 -8.46
C ASN A 147 9.75 7.59 -6.95
N PHE A 148 8.81 6.96 -6.25
CA PHE A 148 8.53 7.14 -4.82
C PHE A 148 8.07 8.57 -4.47
N GLU A 149 7.44 9.26 -5.43
CA GLU A 149 6.75 10.52 -5.17
C GLU A 149 5.29 10.27 -4.81
N ILE A 150 4.85 10.90 -3.71
CA ILE A 150 3.46 10.81 -3.25
C ILE A 150 2.57 11.53 -4.25
N LYS A 151 1.53 10.84 -4.71
CA LYS A 151 0.55 11.35 -5.67
C LYS A 151 -0.79 11.67 -5.03
N ASP A 152 -1.17 10.88 -4.03
CA ASP A 152 -2.48 11.02 -3.42
C ASP A 152 -2.51 10.44 -2.01
N ILE A 153 -3.47 10.91 -1.22
CA ILE A 153 -3.86 10.32 0.07
C ILE A 153 -5.38 10.21 0.05
N ALA A 154 -5.88 8.97 0.15
CA ALA A 154 -7.30 8.69 0.14
C ALA A 154 -7.73 8.10 1.48
N TRP A 155 -8.88 8.53 1.97
CA TRP A 155 -9.59 7.86 3.05
C TRP A 155 -10.52 6.81 2.43
N GLU A 156 -10.36 5.54 2.86
CA GLU A 156 -11.09 4.37 2.37
C GLU A 156 -11.70 3.57 3.55
N SER A 157 -12.83 2.90 3.30
CA SER A 157 -13.46 1.88 4.17
C SER A 157 -14.17 0.79 3.37
#